data_AF-A0A8T7GF06-F1
#
_entry.id   AF-A0A8T7GF06-F1
#
_cell.length_a   1.000
_cell.length_b   1.000
_cell.length_c   1.000
_cell.angle_alpha   90.00
_cell.angle_beta   90.00
_cell.angle_gamma   90.00
#
_symmetry.space_group_name_H-M   'P 1'
#
loop_
_entity.id
_entity.type
_entity.pdbx_description
1 polymer ?
#
loop_
_entity_poly.entity_id
_entity_poly.type
_entity_poly.pdbx_seq_one_letter_code
_entity_poly.pdbx_strand_id
1 'polypeptide(L)'
;MTSFQIPPAEDLLKAGKEERMNIFRRYFAASRYNRLLIQQTLVKSAFDPSLVKKIKDMESEHNKDFSNTVKRVKKTEYYEEFLSAVTEEDSALQKIIEAYDKRMHTSG
;
A
#
# COMPACT_ATOMS: atom_id res chain seq x y z
N MET A 1 -4.96 9.70 6.19
CA MET A 1 -4.14 8.73 5.45
C MET A 1 -3.21 9.49 4.52
N THR A 2 -2.05 8.95 4.14
CA THR A 2 -1.21 9.56 3.11
C THR A 2 -1.96 9.55 1.79
N SER A 3 -1.86 10.66 1.06
CA SER A 3 -2.61 10.92 -0.16
C SER A 3 -1.79 10.68 -1.43
N PHE A 4 -0.71 9.91 -1.35
CA PHE A 4 0.11 9.67 -2.54
C PHE A 4 -0.70 8.87 -3.56
N GLN A 5 -0.91 9.49 -4.71
CA GLN A 5 -1.61 8.90 -5.85
C GLN A 5 -0.60 8.71 -6.97
N ILE A 6 -0.76 7.60 -7.70
CA ILE A 6 -0.05 7.45 -8.97
C ILE A 6 -0.49 8.59 -9.90
N PRO A 7 0.44 9.34 -10.50
CA PRO A 7 0.12 10.41 -11.45
C PRO A 7 -0.76 9.94 -12.61
N PRO A 8 -1.45 10.86 -13.30
CA PRO A 8 -2.14 10.57 -14.55
C PRO A 8 -1.22 9.93 -15.60
N ALA A 9 -1.82 9.23 -16.56
CA ALA A 9 -1.07 8.50 -17.59
C ALA A 9 -0.17 9.43 -18.43
N GLU A 10 -0.62 10.67 -18.66
CA GLU A 10 0.09 11.70 -19.41
C GLU A 10 1.40 12.11 -18.73
N ASP A 11 1.45 12.03 -17.40
CA ASP A 11 2.65 12.35 -16.62
C ASP A 11 3.56 11.12 -16.49
N LEU A 12 3.00 9.91 -16.48
CA LEU A 12 3.79 8.68 -16.59
C LEU A 12 4.51 8.59 -17.94
N LEU A 13 3.88 9.06 -19.03
CA LEU A 13 4.49 9.12 -20.36
C LEU A 13 5.74 9.99 -20.42
N LYS A 14 5.77 11.08 -19.63
CA LYS A 14 6.93 11.98 -19.56
C LYS A 14 8.09 11.40 -18.74
N ALA A 15 7.80 10.43 -17.87
CA ALA A 15 8.77 9.79 -17.00
C ALA A 15 9.51 8.65 -17.73
N GLY A 16 10.80 8.47 -17.44
CA GLY A 16 11.53 7.27 -17.86
C GLY A 16 11.06 6.02 -17.12
N LYS A 17 11.43 4.83 -17.60
CA LYS A 17 11.06 3.54 -16.96
C LYS A 17 11.41 3.50 -15.47
N GLU A 18 12.64 3.85 -15.09
CA GLU A 18 13.06 3.84 -13.69
C GLU A 18 12.29 4.83 -12.82
N GLU A 19 11.92 5.97 -13.39
CA GLU A 19 11.12 6.97 -12.69
C GLU A 19 9.67 6.48 -12.46
N ARG A 20 9.07 5.84 -13.47
CA ARG A 20 7.77 5.16 -13.32
C ARG A 20 7.81 4.05 -12.28
N MET A 21 8.85 3.21 -12.30
CA MET A 21 9.06 2.20 -11.27
C MET A 21 9.16 2.82 -9.87
N ASN A 22 9.89 3.92 -9.72
CA ASN A 22 9.98 4.63 -8.44
C ASN A 22 8.65 5.25 -8.00
N ILE A 23 7.84 5.73 -8.93
CA ILE A 23 6.46 6.18 -8.65
C ILE A 23 5.62 5.02 -8.10
N PHE A 24 5.69 3.84 -8.73
CA PHE A 24 4.94 2.66 -8.27
C PHE A 24 5.43 2.18 -6.89
N ARG A 25 6.74 2.14 -6.66
CA ARG A 25 7.33 1.83 -5.34
C ARG A 25 6.86 2.80 -4.27
N ARG A 26 6.82 4.11 -4.56
CA ARG A 26 6.31 5.13 -3.64
C ARG A 26 4.82 4.96 -3.33
N TYR A 27 4.03 4.57 -4.32
CA TYR A 27 2.63 4.23 -4.10
C TYR A 27 2.47 3.07 -3.12
N PHE A 28 3.22 1.97 -3.31
CA PHE A 28 3.16 0.85 -2.38
C PHE A 28 3.67 1.21 -0.99
N ALA A 29 4.74 2.00 -0.87
CA ALA A 29 5.22 2.51 0.41
C ALA A 29 4.13 3.34 1.15
N ALA A 30 3.41 4.21 0.43
CA ALA A 30 2.30 4.97 0.99
C ALA A 30 1.12 4.07 1.40
N SER A 31 0.76 3.09 0.56
CA SER A 31 -0.29 2.11 0.86
C SER A 31 0.03 1.30 2.13
N ARG A 32 1.27 0.81 2.25
CA ARG A 32 1.72 0.06 3.43
C ARG A 32 1.69 0.92 4.69
N TYR A 33 2.15 2.18 4.59
CA TYR A 33 2.07 3.12 5.69
C TYR A 33 0.62 3.37 6.16
N ASN A 34 -0.32 3.51 5.22
CA ASN A 34 -1.73 3.64 5.55
C ASN A 34 -2.28 2.41 6.29
N ARG A 35 -1.88 1.20 5.89
CA ARG A 35 -2.25 -0.02 6.61
C ARG A 35 -1.71 -0.03 8.05
N LEU A 36 -0.48 0.46 8.27
CA LEU A 36 0.09 0.62 9.62
C LEU A 36 -0.69 1.64 10.47
N LEU A 37 -1.15 2.75 9.88
CA LEU A 37 -1.99 3.72 10.59
C LEU A 37 -3.35 3.15 10.99
N ILE A 38 -3.96 2.34 10.11
CA ILE A 38 -5.20 1.61 10.42
C ILE A 38 -4.95 0.68 11.61
N GLN A 39 -3.88 -0.12 11.55
CA GLN A 39 -3.52 -1.05 12.63
C GLN A 39 -3.24 -0.32 13.96
N GLN A 40 -2.52 0.81 13.91
CA GLN A 40 -2.27 1.62 15.10
C GLN A 40 -3.59 2.16 15.69
N THR A 41 -4.52 2.58 14.83
CA THR A 41 -5.84 3.09 15.28
C THR A 41 -6.66 1.97 15.90
N LEU A 42 -6.59 0.76 15.35
CA LEU A 42 -7.22 -0.44 15.92
C LEU A 42 -6.69 -0.75 17.32
N VAL A 43 -5.37 -0.71 17.54
CA VAL A 43 -4.79 -0.91 18.89
C VAL A 43 -5.28 0.18 19.86
N LYS A 44 -5.35 1.44 19.41
CA LYS A 44 -5.85 2.55 20.23
C LYS A 44 -7.34 2.43 20.58
N SER A 45 -8.14 1.71 19.79
CA SER A 45 -9.56 1.57 20.09
C SER A 45 -9.85 0.70 21.32
N ALA A 46 -8.84 -0.02 21.85
CA ALA A 46 -8.93 -0.64 23.17
C ALA A 46 -9.13 0.39 24.29
N PHE A 47 -8.59 1.60 24.12
CA PHE A 47 -8.79 2.72 25.04
C PHE A 47 -9.98 3.60 24.67
N ASP A 48 -10.29 3.70 23.37
CA ASP A 48 -11.37 4.54 22.85
C ASP A 48 -12.23 3.78 21.82
N PRO A 49 -13.34 3.16 22.26
CA PRO A 49 -14.24 2.43 21.38
C PRO A 49 -14.89 3.27 20.28
N SER A 50 -14.91 4.61 20.41
CA SER A 50 -15.48 5.49 19.38
C SER A 50 -14.68 5.43 18.06
N LEU A 51 -13.42 5.00 18.12
CA LEU A 51 -12.54 4.85 16.97
C LEU A 51 -12.96 3.73 16.01
N VAL A 52 -13.84 2.81 16.42
CA VAL A 52 -14.27 1.67 15.57
C VAL A 52 -14.86 2.14 14.25
N LYS A 53 -15.67 3.22 14.25
CA LYS A 53 -16.21 3.78 13.01
C LYS A 53 -15.10 4.31 12.10
N LYS A 54 -14.16 5.07 12.68
CA LYS A 54 -13.01 5.62 11.95
C LYS A 54 -12.15 4.53 11.31
N ILE A 55 -11.93 3.40 11.99
CA ILE A 55 -11.18 2.27 11.45
C ILE A 55 -11.88 1.71 10.21
N LYS A 56 -13.20 1.44 10.30
CA LYS A 56 -13.99 0.95 9.16
C LYS A 56 -13.94 1.88 7.96
N ASP A 57 -14.05 3.19 8.21
CA ASP A 57 -13.98 4.21 7.16
C ASP A 57 -12.58 4.22 6.50
N MET A 58 -11.51 4.17 7.29
CA MET A 58 -10.14 4.11 6.77
C MET A 58 -9.86 2.83 5.97
N GLU A 59 -10.36 1.68 6.42
CA GLU A 59 -10.24 0.42 5.68
C GLU A 59 -11.00 0.46 4.36
N SER A 60 -12.23 0.99 4.37
CA SER A 60 -13.04 1.14 3.17
C SER A 60 -12.36 2.06 2.16
N GLU A 61 -11.86 3.20 2.61
CA GLU A 61 -11.15 4.17 1.76
C GLU A 61 -9.86 3.57 1.19
N HIS A 62 -9.04 2.90 2.00
CA HIS A 62 -7.80 2.25 1.54
C HIS A 62 -8.05 1.16 0.49
N ASN A 63 -9.04 0.29 0.72
CA ASN A 63 -9.41 -0.77 -0.23
C ASN A 63 -9.95 -0.19 -1.54
N LYS A 64 -10.76 0.87 -1.44
CA LYS A 64 -11.31 1.58 -2.60
C LYS A 64 -10.22 2.26 -3.41
N ASP A 65 -9.27 2.92 -2.73
CA ASP A 65 -8.12 3.56 -3.36
C ASP A 65 -7.27 2.56 -4.14
N PHE A 66 -6.95 1.43 -3.51
CA PHE A 66 -6.20 0.36 -4.17
C PHE A 66 -6.92 -0.16 -5.41
N SER A 67 -8.21 -0.48 -5.28
CA SER A 67 -9.04 -0.98 -6.37
C SER A 67 -9.13 0.00 -7.54
N ASN A 68 -9.29 1.29 -7.25
CA ASN A 68 -9.35 2.34 -8.26
C ASN A 68 -8.00 2.55 -8.94
N THR A 69 -6.91 2.52 -8.18
CA THR A 69 -5.56 2.64 -8.72
C THR A 69 -5.24 1.50 -9.69
N VAL A 70 -5.53 0.25 -9.30
CA VAL A 70 -5.36 -0.90 -10.21
C VAL A 70 -6.18 -0.74 -11.48
N LYS A 71 -7.46 -0.34 -11.38
CA LYS A 71 -8.33 -0.08 -12.55
C LYS A 71 -7.79 1.03 -13.45
N ARG A 72 -7.17 2.07 -12.88
CA ARG A 72 -6.57 3.17 -13.63
C ARG A 72 -5.32 2.72 -14.37
N VAL A 73 -4.37 2.08 -13.66
CA VAL A 73 -3.08 1.68 -14.24
C VAL A 73 -3.25 0.56 -15.28
N LYS A 74 -4.22 -0.35 -15.10
CA LYS A 74 -4.59 -1.36 -16.11
C LYS A 74 -4.94 -0.80 -17.49
N LYS A 75 -5.33 0.48 -17.57
CA LYS A 75 -5.67 1.16 -18.83
C LYS A 75 -4.48 1.86 -19.48
N THR A 76 -3.31 1.82 -18.84
CA THR A 76 -2.07 2.43 -19.35
C THR A 76 -1.18 1.37 -19.98
N GLU A 77 -0.28 1.78 -20.86
CA GLU A 77 0.76 0.90 -21.43
C GLU A 77 1.81 0.45 -20.38
N TYR A 78 1.82 1.07 -19.19
CA TYR A 78 2.78 0.80 -18.11
C TYR A 78 2.30 -0.25 -17.09
N TYR A 79 1.25 -1.00 -17.42
CA TYR A 79 0.69 -1.99 -16.49
C TYR A 79 1.68 -3.10 -16.13
N GLU A 80 2.52 -3.56 -17.07
CA GLU A 80 3.56 -4.56 -16.79
C GLU A 80 4.65 -4.05 -15.83
N GLU A 81 5.01 -2.78 -15.92
CA GLU A 81 5.92 -2.13 -14.97
C GLU A 81 5.27 -2.04 -13.58
N PHE A 82 3.98 -1.72 -13.53
CA PHE A 82 3.23 -1.74 -12.28
C PHE A 82 3.16 -3.15 -11.66
N LEU A 83 2.93 -4.20 -12.47
CA LEU A 83 3.00 -5.59 -12.00
C LEU A 83 4.39 -5.98 -11.49
N SER A 84 5.45 -5.45 -12.10
CA SER A 84 6.81 -5.64 -11.59
C SER A 84 6.96 -5.04 -10.19
N ALA A 85 6.42 -3.84 -9.97
CA ALA A 85 6.40 -3.21 -8.66
C ALA A 85 5.50 -3.95 -7.64
N VAL A 86 4.40 -4.58 -8.08
CA VAL A 86 3.58 -5.48 -7.24
C VAL A 86 4.41 -6.66 -6.75
N THR A 87 5.18 -7.31 -7.62
CA THR A 87 6.04 -8.44 -7.26
C THR A 87 7.13 -8.03 -6.26
N GLU A 88 7.73 -6.85 -6.44
CA GLU A 88 8.69 -6.28 -5.48
C GLU A 88 8.04 -6.05 -4.11
N GLU A 89 6.83 -5.49 -4.08
CA GLU A 89 6.08 -5.23 -2.84
C GLU A 89 5.70 -6.52 -2.12
N ASP A 90 5.16 -7.50 -2.83
CA ASP A 90 4.78 -8.80 -2.28
C ASP A 90 5.98 -9.52 -1.65
N SER A 91 7.11 -9.54 -2.36
CA SER A 91 8.37 -10.07 -1.85
C SER A 91 8.86 -9.33 -0.60
N ALA A 92 8.67 -8.01 -0.53
CA ALA A 92 9.03 -7.22 0.64
C ALA A 92 8.11 -7.51 1.84
N LEU A 93 6.81 -7.69 1.61
CA LEU A 93 5.85 -8.06 2.64
C LEU A 93 6.13 -9.47 3.19
N GLN A 94 6.45 -10.42 2.33
CA GLN A 94 6.85 -11.78 2.73
C GLN A 94 8.04 -11.75 3.70
N LYS A 95 9.08 -10.97 3.41
CA LYS A 95 10.24 -10.81 4.31
C LYS A 95 9.88 -10.20 5.66
N ILE A 96 8.92 -9.26 5.68
CA ILE A 96 8.42 -8.67 6.92
C ILE A 96 7.69 -9.73 7.75
N ILE A 97 6.80 -10.50 7.12
CA ILE A 97 6.05 -11.58 7.77
C ILE A 97 7.02 -12.61 8.36
N GLU A 98 8.01 -13.07 7.59
CA GLU A 98 9.04 -14.00 8.07
C GLU A 98 9.82 -13.47 9.27
N ALA A 99 10.10 -12.17 9.32
CA ALA A 99 10.78 -11.56 10.45
C ALA A 99 9.90 -11.56 11.72
N TYR A 100 8.59 -11.33 11.57
CA TYR A 100 7.64 -11.45 12.68
C TYR A 100 7.46 -12.90 13.13
N ASP A 101 7.33 -13.84 12.19
CA ASP A 101 7.20 -15.26 12.48
C ASP A 101 8.40 -15.76 13.28
N LYS A 102 9.62 -15.39 12.87
CA LYS A 102 10.83 -15.70 13.65
C LYS A 102 10.70 -15.18 15.08
N ARG A 103 10.35 -13.91 15.29
CA ARG A 103 10.21 -13.34 16.65
C ARG A 103 9.15 -14.05 17.50
N MET A 104 8.02 -14.45 16.90
CA MET A 104 6.96 -15.16 17.59
C MET A 104 7.37 -16.59 17.99
N HIS A 105 8.22 -17.24 17.19
CA HIS A 105 8.61 -18.64 17.39
C HIS A 105 10.02 -18.83 18.00
N THR A 106 10.85 -17.79 18.10
CA THR A 106 12.15 -17.84 18.82
C THR A 106 12.02 -17.49 20.31
N SER A 107 10.81 -17.31 20.83
CA SER A 107 10.55 -17.04 22.25
C SER A 107 10.21 -18.33 23.05
N GLY A 108 10.67 -19.49 22.57
CA GLY A 108 10.54 -20.80 23.21
C GLY A 108 11.85 -21.28 23.81
#